data_AF-A0A090YA46-F1
#
_entry.id   AF-A0A090YA46-F1
#
_cell.length_a   1.000
_cell.length_b   1.000
_cell.length_c   1.000
_cell.angle_alpha   90.00
_cell.angle_beta   90.00
_cell.angle_gamma   90.00
#
_symmetry.space_group_name_H-M   'P 1'
#
loop_
_entity.id
_entity.type
_entity.pdbx_description
1 polymer ?
#
loop_
_entity_poly.entity_id
_entity_poly.type
_entity_poly.pdbx_seq_one_letter_code
_entity_poly.pdbx_strand_id
1 'polypeptide(L)' 'MIHTDMLEVVQINPKIILIIQILIGLIIIIAPIIITGSMYDVTKSMGDLLVAEFVIRTLSLVTGLLVISNSLKGYSK' A
#
# COMPACT_ATOMS: atom_id res chain seq x y z
N MET A 1 15.89 -32.26 -30.99
CA MET A 1 14.58 -31.62 -30.80
C MET A 1 14.32 -31.48 -29.30
N ILE A 2 14.84 -30.44 -28.67
CA ILE A 2 14.24 -29.72 -27.53
C ILE A 2 14.82 -28.30 -27.66
N HIS A 3 14.06 -27.41 -28.28
CA HIS A 3 14.34 -25.98 -28.27
C HIS A 3 13.95 -25.54 -26.86
N THR A 4 14.94 -25.36 -26.00
CA THR A 4 14.74 -24.78 -24.68
C THR A 4 14.35 -23.33 -24.92
N ASP A 5 13.05 -23.09 -25.06
CA ASP A 5 12.47 -21.76 -25.05
C ASP A 5 12.92 -21.12 -23.75
N MET A 6 13.94 -20.27 -23.90
CA MET A 6 14.47 -19.44 -22.85
C MET A 6 13.29 -18.59 -22.41
N LEU A 7 12.74 -18.93 -21.24
CA LEU A 7 11.85 -18.06 -20.50
C LEU A 7 12.60 -16.73 -20.37
N GLU A 8 12.23 -15.74 -21.19
CA GLU A 8 12.59 -14.35 -20.97
C GLU A 8 12.01 -13.99 -19.60
N VAL A 9 12.81 -14.22 -18.56
CA VAL A 9 12.57 -13.66 -17.26
C VAL A 9 12.70 -12.16 -17.49
N VAL A 10 11.55 -11.50 -17.67
CA VAL A 10 11.47 -10.04 -17.81
C VAL A 10 12.31 -9.46 -16.68
N GLN A 11 13.50 -8.95 -17.03
CA GLN A 11 14.40 -8.35 -16.06
C GLN A 11 13.84 -6.98 -15.69
N ILE A 12 12.85 -6.98 -14.80
CA ILE A 12 12.26 -5.74 -14.28
C ILE A 12 13.33 -5.07 -13.43
N ASN A 13 13.62 -3.81 -13.76
CA ASN A 13 14.59 -3.01 -13.02
C ASN A 13 14.19 -2.94 -11.53
N PRO A 14 15.07 -3.32 -10.58
CA PRO A 14 14.76 -3.32 -9.15
C PRO A 14 14.34 -1.93 -8.64
N LYS A 15 14.79 -0.85 -9.28
CA LYS A 15 14.34 0.51 -8.99
C LYS A 15 12.86 0.73 -9.31
N ILE A 16 12.36 0.13 -10.39
CA ILE A 16 10.94 0.21 -10.78
C ILE A 16 10.08 -0.54 -9.76
N ILE A 17 10.54 -1.72 -9.31
CA ILE A 17 9.85 -2.50 -8.27
C ILE A 17 9.77 -1.70 -6.96
N LEU A 18 10.86 -1.05 -6.55
CA LEU A 18 10.88 -0.18 -5.37
C LEU A 18 9.82 0.94 -5.48
N ILE A 19 9.81 1.66 -6.61
CA ILE A 19 8.88 2.77 -6.84
C ILE A 19 7.42 2.27 -6.78
N ILE A 20 7.12 1.14 -7.41
CA ILE A 20 5.78 0.55 -7.37
C ILE A 20 5.36 0.21 -5.93
N GLN A 21 6.23 -0.40 -5.13
CA GLN A 21 5.91 -0.75 -3.75
C GLN A 21 5.71 0.49 -2.86
N ILE A 22 6.46 1.57 -3.10
CA ILE A 22 6.25 2.85 -2.41
C ILE A 22 4.87 3.44 -2.78
N LEU A 23 4.51 3.42 -4.07
CA LEU A 23 3.20 3.89 -4.54
C LEU A 23 2.07 3.06 -3.93
N ILE A 24 2.20 1.74 -3.87
CA ILE A 24 1.22 0.86 -3.22
C ILE A 24 1.06 1.22 -1.74
N GLY A 25 2.16 1.41 -1.01
CA GLY A 25 2.12 1.82 0.40
C GLY A 25 1.39 3.16 0.59
N LEU A 26 1.64 4.13 -0.29
CA LEU A 26 0.96 5.43 -0.26
C LEU A 26 -0.55 5.30 -0.56
N ILE A 27 -0.93 4.47 -1.53
CA ILE A 27 -2.34 4.20 -1.85
C ILE A 27 -3.05 3.58 -0.65
N ILE A 28 -2.42 2.62 0.06
CA ILE A 28 -3.00 2.01 1.26
C ILE A 28 -3.27 3.07 2.34
N ILE A 29 -2.36 4.03 2.53
CA ILE A 29 -2.52 5.13 3.50
C ILE A 29 -3.68 6.04 3.12
N ILE A 30 -3.82 6.36 1.82
CA ILE A 30 -4.81 7.33 1.33
C ILE A 30 -6.20 6.68 1.13
N ALA A 31 -6.27 5.37 0.90
CA ALA A 31 -7.52 4.66 0.58
C ALA A 31 -8.67 4.93 1.59
N PRO A 32 -8.46 4.88 2.92
CA PRO A 32 -9.53 5.19 3.87
C PRO A 32 -10.06 6.61 3.75
N ILE A 33 -9.20 7.59 3.42
CA ILE A 33 -9.57 9.00 3.26
C ILE A 33 -10.51 9.16 2.06
N ILE A 34 -10.23 8.45 0.96
CA ILE A 34 -11.08 8.45 -0.23
C ILE A 34 -12.41 7.74 0.04
N ILE A 35 -12.36 6.56 0.67
CA ILE A 35 -13.55 5.72 0.91
C ILE A 35 -14.53 6.41 1.86
N THR A 36 -14.03 7.04 2.92
CA THR A 36 -14.88 7.68 3.94
C THR A 36 -15.40 9.05 3.51
N GLY A 37 -14.88 9.63 2.42
CA GLY A 37 -15.39 10.85 1.80
C GLY A 37 -15.36 12.10 2.69
N SER A 38 -14.81 12.00 3.90
CA SER A 38 -14.75 13.07 4.88
C SER A 38 -13.30 13.29 5.32
N MET A 39 -12.83 14.53 5.20
CA MET A 39 -11.74 14.97 6.06
C MET A 39 -12.30 15.06 7.48
N TYR A 40 -12.47 13.91 8.13
CA TYR A 40 -12.87 13.74 9.54
C TYR A 40 -13.88 14.80 10.03
N ASP A 41 -15.16 14.65 9.67
CA ASP A 41 -16.23 15.46 10.27
C ASP A 41 -16.86 14.70 11.43
N VAL A 42 -16.42 15.03 12.65
CA VAL A 42 -16.92 14.47 13.93
C VAL A 42 -18.43 14.61 14.10
N THR A 43 -19.07 15.50 13.36
CA THR A 43 -20.50 15.81 13.49
C THR A 43 -21.39 14.86 12.69
N LYS A 44 -20.83 14.14 11.70
CA LYS A 44 -21.61 13.37 10.71
C LYS A 44 -21.59 11.85 10.91
N SER A 45 -20.74 11.34 11.80
CA SER A 45 -20.52 9.91 11.98
C SER A 45 -21.05 9.47 13.33
N MET A 46 -22.12 8.66 13.33
CA MET A 46 -22.82 8.21 14.54
C MET A 46 -21.89 7.27 15.35
N GLY A 47 -21.40 7.74 16.50
CA GLY A 47 -20.79 6.96 17.60
C GLY A 47 -19.86 5.79 17.20
N ASP A 48 -20.43 4.59 17.04
CA ASP A 48 -19.67 3.36 16.71
C ASP A 48 -18.98 3.41 15.34
N LEU A 49 -19.52 4.17 14.39
CA LEU A 49 -18.91 4.29 13.06
C LEU A 49 -17.59 5.10 13.12
N LEU A 50 -17.43 6.00 14.10
CA LEU A 50 -16.18 6.74 14.34
C LEU A 50 -15.06 5.82 14.80
N VAL A 51 -15.36 4.87 15.69
CA VAL A 51 -14.34 3.94 16.21
C VAL A 51 -13.85 3.03 15.09
N ALA A 52 -14.77 2.48 14.29
CA ALA A 52 -14.40 1.66 13.14
C ALA A 52 -13.58 2.45 12.11
N GLU A 53 -13.98 3.67 11.78
CA GLU A 53 -13.24 4.55 10.86
C GLU A 53 -11.84 4.88 11.36
N PHE A 54 -11.70 5.18 12.65
CA PHE A 54 -10.42 5.47 13.28
C PHE A 54 -9.49 4.26 13.27
N VAL A 55 -10.01 3.07 13.60
CA VAL A 55 -9.26 1.82 13.55
C VAL A 55 -8.78 1.53 12.13
N ILE A 56 -9.66 1.65 11.13
CA ILE A 56 -9.30 1.41 9.73
C ILE A 56 -8.24 2.40 9.24
N ARG A 57 -8.37 3.70 9.55
CA ARG A 57 -7.33 4.70 9.21
C ARG A 57 -5.98 4.37 9.84
N THR A 58 -5.99 3.96 11.11
CA THR A 58 -4.76 3.60 11.84
C THR A 58 -4.12 2.34 11.26
N LEU A 59 -4.92 1.31 10.98
CA LEU A 59 -4.44 0.07 10.35
C LEU A 59 -3.89 0.31 8.95
N SER A 60 -4.57 1.10 8.13
CA SER A 60 -4.08 1.50 6.81
C SER A 60 -2.76 2.27 6.88
N LEU A 61 -2.59 3.15 7.87
CA LEU A 61 -1.33 3.85 8.09
C LEU A 61 -0.19 2.88 8.44
N VAL A 62 -0.41 2.00 9.42
CA VAL A 62 0.59 1.02 9.86
C VAL A 62 0.95 0.06 8.72
N THR A 63 -0.04 -0.48 8.02
CA THR A 63 0.17 -1.43 6.92
C THR A 63 0.88 -0.77 5.73
N GLY A 64 0.51 0.45 5.34
CA GLY A 64 1.19 1.19 4.28
C GLY A 64 2.66 1.47 4.61
N LEU A 65 2.96 1.87 5.85
CA LEU A 65 4.35 2.07 6.31
C LEU A 65 5.14 0.75 6.35
N LEU A 66 4.53 -0.37 6.74
CA LEU A 66 5.18 -1.68 6.71
C LEU A 66 5.54 -2.10 5.29
N VAL A 67 4.65 -1.87 4.31
CA VAL A 67 4.94 -2.14 2.89
C VAL A 67 6.13 -1.31 2.41
N ILE A 68 6.19 -0.02 2.73
CA ILE A 68 7.30 0.86 2.38
C ILE A 68 8.60 0.43 3.10
N SER A 69 8.53 0.05 4.37
CA SER A 69 9.71 -0.40 5.12
C SER A 69 10.27 -1.70 4.54
N ASN A 70 9.39 -2.65 4.19
CA ASN A 70 9.79 -3.92 3.60
C ASN A 70 10.36 -3.75 2.19
N SER A 71 9.85 -2.81 1.40
CA SER A 71 10.39 -2.50 0.06
C SER A 71 11.81 -1.96 0.14
N LEU A 72 12.07 -1.04 1.07
CA LEU A 72 13.39 -0.48 1.32
C LEU A 72 14.38 -1.56 1.80
N LYS A 73 13.95 -2.44 2.72
CA LYS A 73 14.76 -3.57 3.18
C LYS A 73 15.09 -4.55 2.04
N GLY A 74 14.12 -4.82 1.17
CA GLY A 74 14.30 -5.70 0.02
C GLY A 74 15.22 -5.13 -1.06
N TYR A 75 15.23 -3.81 -1.25
CA TYR A 75 16.13 -3.13 -2.19
C TYR A 75 17.54 -2.90 -1.64
N SER A 76 17.69 -2.77 -0.32
CA SER A 76 19.00 -2.61 0.33
C SER A 76 19.78 -3.92 0.45
N LYS A 77 19.15 -5.06 0.20
CA LYS A 77 19.76 -6.40 0.29
C LYS A 77 20.25 -6.86 -1.07
#